data_AF-A0A3M1DSQ3-F1
#
_entry.id   AF-A0A3M1DSQ3-F1
#
_cell.length_a   1.000
_cell.length_b   1.000
_cell.length_c   1.000
_cell.angle_alpha   90.00
_cell.angle_beta   90.00
_cell.angle_gamma   90.00
#
_symmetry.space_group_name_H-M   'P 1'
#
loop_
_entity.id
_entity.type
_entity.pdbx_description
1 polymer ?
#
loop_
_entity_poly.entity_id
_entity_poly.type
_entity_poly.pdbx_seq_one_letter_code
_entity_poly.pdbx_strand_id
1 'polypeptide(L)'
;MPTTRRPKTGWSPCGNLYRGSPAFSTDGSTIFSSPVIAQHNKWAIIELYSFCCHRPLSPLPPQRRKIMRPALSLLLVLALLLAIAPADAETFGVKKKRPRLSEFGNVLLDNQSTANNQAPVVFPHWFHRSRFTCRVCHVDLGFAMRAGATGITEADIRAGFYCGACHNGRTAFAPVSTDPDGNEVKTCDPCHSVGRKVDFKHDFKTFRRSMPPERFGNGIDWIEAEEEGLIKLTDYVEGFSVRHAELKNPEDIELAGKEAKMPDIIFSHRKHAIWNGCESCHPEIFPVRKGAVPYSMQEIFDGRWCGVCHDKVAFPNIDCQRCHSKPVY
;
A
#
# COMPACT_ATOMS: atom_id res chain seq x y z
N MET A 1 55.25 -38.16 -33.85
CA MET A 1 54.30 -39.21 -34.29
C MET A 1 54.33 -40.34 -33.26
N PRO A 2 53.22 -40.99 -32.90
CA PRO A 2 51.79 -40.67 -33.13
C PRO A 2 51.10 -40.28 -31.79
N THR A 3 50.06 -39.45 -31.63
CA THR A 3 48.79 -39.12 -32.33
C THR A 3 47.74 -40.23 -32.38
N THR A 4 46.79 -40.20 -31.44
CA THR A 4 45.43 -40.80 -31.57
C THR A 4 44.42 -39.92 -30.81
N ARG A 5 43.86 -38.90 -31.46
CA ARG A 5 42.49 -38.80 -32.03
C ARG A 5 41.34 -38.91 -31.01
N ARG A 6 40.68 -37.76 -30.81
CA ARG A 6 39.28 -37.62 -30.34
C ARG A 6 38.30 -38.20 -31.37
N PRO A 7 37.14 -38.74 -30.96
CA PRO A 7 35.93 -38.71 -31.76
C PRO A 7 35.19 -37.38 -31.59
N LYS A 8 34.86 -36.78 -32.74
CA LYS A 8 33.91 -35.67 -32.89
C LYS A 8 32.51 -36.26 -33.02
N THR A 9 31.57 -35.79 -32.22
CA THR A 9 30.14 -35.83 -32.55
C THR A 9 29.64 -34.40 -32.46
N GLY A 10 29.42 -33.81 -33.64
CA GLY A 10 28.85 -32.48 -33.78
C GLY A 10 27.34 -32.52 -33.61
N TRP A 11 26.81 -31.52 -32.91
CA TRP A 11 25.45 -31.03 -33.09
C TRP A 11 25.55 -29.54 -33.37
N SER A 12 25.07 -29.17 -34.55
CA SER A 12 25.04 -27.82 -35.09
C SER A 12 23.99 -26.95 -34.37
N PRO A 13 24.18 -25.62 -34.38
CA PRO A 13 23.28 -24.65 -33.74
C PRO A 13 21.96 -24.52 -34.50
N CYS A 14 20.85 -24.39 -33.76
CA CYS A 14 19.54 -24.06 -34.32
C CYS A 14 19.61 -22.74 -35.09
N GLY A 15 19.46 -22.85 -36.41
CA GLY A 15 19.44 -21.75 -37.35
C GLY A 15 18.12 -21.00 -37.35
N ASN A 16 18.28 -19.69 -37.33
CA ASN A 16 17.41 -18.65 -37.86
C ASN A 16 16.60 -19.08 -39.09
N LEU A 17 15.26 -18.96 -39.04
CA LEU A 17 14.38 -18.93 -40.20
C LEU A 17 13.43 -17.74 -40.06
N TYR A 18 13.89 -16.58 -40.54
CA TYR A 18 13.05 -15.44 -40.90
C TYR A 18 12.94 -15.38 -42.44
N ARG A 19 11.74 -15.62 -42.96
CA ARG A 19 11.19 -15.26 -44.28
C ARG A 19 9.67 -15.35 -44.12
N GLY A 20 8.83 -14.43 -44.54
CA GLY A 20 8.99 -13.16 -45.21
C GLY A 20 7.63 -12.45 -45.20
N SER A 21 7.66 -11.12 -45.28
CA SER A 21 6.50 -10.25 -45.45
C SER A 21 5.79 -10.49 -46.80
N PRO A 22 4.57 -9.95 -46.92
CA PRO A 22 4.31 -9.05 -48.04
C PRO A 22 3.91 -7.65 -47.54
N ALA A 23 4.43 -6.66 -48.25
CA ALA A 23 4.14 -5.26 -48.11
C ALA A 23 2.67 -4.95 -48.46
N PHE A 24 2.07 -3.97 -47.79
CA PHE A 24 1.11 -3.09 -48.44
C PHE A 24 1.18 -1.68 -47.86
N SER A 25 0.92 -0.73 -48.75
CA SER A 25 1.28 0.68 -48.77
C SER A 25 0.60 1.56 -47.73
N THR A 26 1.31 2.64 -47.39
CA THR A 26 0.76 3.90 -46.87
C THR A 26 -0.16 4.56 -47.88
N ASP A 27 -1.32 5.05 -47.44
CA ASP A 27 -1.76 6.44 -47.63
C ASP A 27 -3.19 6.66 -47.07
N GLY A 28 -3.34 7.76 -46.31
CA GLY A 28 -4.42 8.72 -46.46
C GLY A 28 -5.86 8.39 -46.07
N SER A 29 -6.27 8.93 -44.91
CA SER A 29 -7.57 9.59 -44.66
C SER A 29 -8.87 8.79 -44.84
N THR A 30 -9.58 8.53 -43.73
CA THR A 30 -10.88 9.16 -43.38
C THR A 30 -11.54 8.51 -42.16
N ILE A 31 -11.87 9.37 -41.20
CA ILE A 31 -13.05 9.41 -40.30
C ILE A 31 -14.00 8.20 -40.41
N PHE A 32 -14.23 7.47 -39.30
CA PHE A 32 -15.60 7.07 -38.89
C PHE A 32 -15.64 6.59 -37.43
N SER A 33 -16.44 7.31 -36.65
CA SER A 33 -16.84 7.02 -35.27
C SER A 33 -17.67 5.73 -35.20
N SER A 34 -17.46 4.91 -34.18
CA SER A 34 -18.35 3.79 -33.84
C SER A 34 -19.25 4.13 -32.64
N PRO A 35 -20.52 3.68 -32.61
CA PRO A 35 -21.54 4.24 -31.74
C PRO A 35 -21.91 3.38 -30.53
N VAL A 36 -22.56 4.10 -29.61
CA VAL A 36 -23.25 3.71 -28.38
C VAL A 36 -24.32 2.63 -28.63
N ILE A 37 -24.36 1.64 -27.74
CA ILE A 37 -25.45 0.65 -27.62
C ILE A 37 -26.54 1.23 -26.72
N ALA A 38 -27.73 1.48 -27.27
CA ALA A 38 -28.95 1.77 -26.55
C ALA A 38 -30.07 0.82 -27.04
N GLN A 39 -30.67 0.08 -26.11
CA GLN A 39 -31.79 -0.82 -26.36
C GLN A 39 -33.10 -0.03 -26.51
N HIS A 40 -33.84 -0.34 -27.57
CA HIS A 40 -35.17 0.19 -27.89
C HIS A 40 -36.29 -0.64 -27.26
N ASN A 41 -37.29 0.03 -26.66
CA ASN A 41 -38.66 -0.45 -26.53
C ASN A 41 -39.58 0.41 -27.41
N LYS A 42 -40.22 -0.21 -28.40
CA LYS A 42 -41.13 0.42 -29.37
C LYS A 42 -42.56 0.37 -28.86
N TRP A 43 -43.25 1.52 -28.89
CA TRP A 43 -44.70 1.63 -28.80
C TRP A 43 -45.29 1.73 -30.21
N ALA A 44 -46.35 0.97 -30.46
CA ALA A 44 -47.08 0.92 -31.73
C ALA A 44 -48.11 2.05 -31.84
N ILE A 45 -48.22 2.63 -33.03
CA ILE A 45 -49.26 3.57 -33.46
C ILE A 45 -50.23 2.81 -34.38
N ILE A 46 -51.53 2.96 -34.15
CA ILE A 46 -52.62 2.53 -35.06
C ILE A 46 -53.46 3.77 -35.38
N GLU A 47 -53.83 3.90 -36.66
CA GLU A 47 -54.54 5.00 -37.30
C GLU A 47 -56.06 5.05 -37.05
N LEU A 48 -56.57 6.30 -37.03
CA LEU A 48 -57.80 6.89 -37.60
C LEU A 48 -59.06 6.04 -37.86
N TYR A 49 -60.22 6.53 -37.40
CA TYR A 49 -61.45 6.72 -38.22
C TYR A 49 -62.42 7.76 -37.59
N SER A 50 -63.07 8.55 -38.45
CA SER A 50 -64.01 9.68 -38.24
C SER A 50 -65.33 9.38 -37.49
N PHE A 51 -65.96 10.40 -36.87
CA PHE A 51 -67.25 11.03 -37.31
C PHE A 51 -67.89 11.99 -36.25
N CYS A 52 -68.26 13.19 -36.71
CA CYS A 52 -69.45 14.04 -36.45
C CYS A 52 -69.86 14.67 -35.07
N CYS A 53 -70.11 15.99 -35.18
CA CYS A 53 -71.26 16.79 -34.67
C CYS A 53 -71.24 17.51 -33.29
N HIS A 54 -70.99 18.83 -33.36
CA HIS A 54 -71.77 20.00 -32.84
C HIS A 54 -72.33 20.00 -31.39
N ARG A 55 -71.86 20.96 -30.56
CA ARG A 55 -72.66 21.99 -29.85
C ARG A 55 -71.78 22.98 -29.05
N PRO A 56 -72.27 24.21 -28.76
CA PRO A 56 -71.42 25.35 -28.34
C PRO A 56 -71.15 25.41 -26.83
N LEU A 57 -70.04 26.08 -26.50
CA LEU A 57 -69.49 26.34 -25.17
C LEU A 57 -70.33 27.30 -24.32
N SER A 58 -70.51 26.95 -23.04
CA SER A 58 -70.88 27.87 -21.96
C SER A 58 -69.63 28.15 -21.09
N PRO A 59 -69.41 29.38 -20.59
CA PRO A 59 -68.25 29.69 -19.78
C PRO A 59 -68.40 29.23 -18.32
N LEU A 60 -67.33 28.66 -17.76
CA LEU A 60 -67.19 28.32 -16.34
C LEU A 60 -66.75 29.56 -15.50
N PRO A 61 -67.10 29.63 -14.21
CA PRO A 61 -66.76 30.75 -13.33
C PRO A 61 -65.31 30.70 -12.83
N PRO A 62 -64.75 31.83 -12.34
CA PRO A 62 -63.33 31.93 -12.02
C PRO A 62 -62.97 31.24 -10.71
N GLN A 63 -62.00 30.31 -10.76
CA GLN A 63 -61.35 29.77 -9.56
C GLN A 63 -60.41 30.80 -8.94
N ARG A 64 -60.67 31.15 -7.67
CA ARG A 64 -59.73 31.87 -6.80
C ARG A 64 -58.47 31.03 -6.58
N ARG A 65 -57.33 31.48 -7.14
CA ARG A 65 -56.01 30.94 -6.80
C ARG A 65 -55.68 31.30 -5.34
N LYS A 66 -55.54 30.29 -4.47
CA LYS A 66 -54.97 30.47 -3.14
C LYS A 66 -53.47 30.75 -3.30
N ILE A 67 -53.05 31.95 -2.91
CA ILE A 67 -51.65 32.35 -2.85
C ILE A 67 -50.98 31.49 -1.76
N MET A 68 -50.24 30.46 -2.18
CA MET A 68 -49.37 29.70 -1.28
C MET A 68 -48.29 30.64 -0.73
N ARG A 69 -48.15 30.66 0.59
CA ARG A 69 -47.22 31.52 1.32
C ARG A 69 -45.78 31.16 0.90
N PRO A 70 -44.98 32.09 0.34
CA PRO A 70 -43.64 31.81 -0.19
C PRO A 70 -42.65 31.28 0.87
N ALA A 71 -42.94 31.50 2.15
CA ALA A 71 -42.17 30.99 3.27
C ALA A 71 -42.17 29.46 3.40
N LEU A 72 -43.27 28.79 3.03
CA LEU A 72 -43.37 27.33 3.17
C LEU A 72 -42.59 26.61 2.06
N SER A 73 -42.60 27.17 0.84
CA SER A 73 -41.81 26.66 -0.28
C SER A 73 -40.31 26.85 -0.05
N LEU A 74 -39.90 27.96 0.57
CA LEU A 74 -38.50 28.22 0.91
C LEU A 74 -37.97 27.25 1.98
N LEU A 75 -38.79 26.95 2.99
CA LEU A 75 -38.46 25.97 4.04
C LEU A 75 -38.35 24.55 3.50
N LEU A 76 -39.22 24.16 2.55
CA LEU A 76 -39.16 22.85 1.90
C LEU A 76 -37.92 22.69 1.01
N VAL A 77 -37.52 23.75 0.28
CA VAL A 77 -36.29 23.74 -0.53
C VAL A 77 -35.05 23.72 0.36
N LEU A 78 -35.03 24.46 1.47
CA LEU A 78 -33.94 24.43 2.44
C LEU A 78 -33.81 23.07 3.13
N ALA A 79 -34.93 22.45 3.49
CA ALA A 79 -34.96 21.09 4.06
C ALA A 79 -34.49 20.03 3.05
N LEU A 80 -34.84 20.19 1.77
CA LEU A 80 -34.38 19.31 0.70
C LEU A 80 -32.87 19.49 0.42
N LEU A 81 -32.35 20.72 0.47
CA LEU A 81 -30.91 21.00 0.36
C LEU A 81 -30.12 20.45 1.55
N LEU A 82 -30.67 20.49 2.77
CA LEU A 82 -30.09 19.85 3.96
C LEU A 82 -30.13 18.32 3.88
N ALA A 83 -31.14 17.74 3.21
CA ALA A 83 -31.27 16.29 3.02
C ALA A 83 -30.38 15.74 1.89
N ILE A 84 -29.89 16.60 0.98
CA ILE A 84 -28.96 16.24 -0.11
C ILE A 84 -27.51 16.64 0.24
N ALA A 85 -27.25 17.15 1.45
CA ALA A 85 -25.86 17.32 1.90
C ALA A 85 -25.14 15.96 1.80
N PRO A 86 -24.00 15.87 1.08
CA PRO A 86 -23.26 14.62 1.00
C PRO A 86 -22.93 14.18 2.43
N ALA A 87 -23.16 12.89 2.70
CA ALA A 87 -22.73 12.24 3.95
C ALA A 87 -21.21 12.19 4.11
N ASP A 88 -20.47 12.85 3.21
CA ASP A 88 -19.04 13.16 3.33
C ASP A 88 -18.86 14.49 4.06
N ALA A 89 -19.46 14.61 5.25
CA ALA A 89 -18.83 15.43 6.26
C ALA A 89 -17.53 14.70 6.60
N GLU A 90 -16.42 15.11 5.99
CA GLU A 90 -15.10 14.80 6.52
C GLU A 90 -15.19 15.10 8.01
N THR A 91 -15.03 14.08 8.84
CA THR A 91 -15.05 14.23 10.29
C THR A 91 -13.77 14.96 10.70
N PHE A 92 -13.67 16.24 10.38
CA PHE A 92 -12.68 17.18 10.89
C PHE A 92 -12.88 17.23 12.41
N GLY A 93 -12.05 16.47 13.14
CA GLY A 93 -11.98 16.57 14.60
C GLY A 93 -12.08 15.28 15.40
N VAL A 94 -12.18 14.09 14.79
CA VAL A 94 -11.95 12.86 15.57
C VAL A 94 -10.46 12.81 15.89
N LYS A 95 -10.09 13.14 17.14
CA LYS A 95 -8.73 12.98 17.64
C LYS A 95 -8.32 11.52 17.46
N LYS A 96 -7.56 11.21 16.40
CA LYS A 96 -6.95 9.90 16.21
C LYS A 96 -6.08 9.64 17.44
N LYS A 97 -6.44 8.63 18.23
CA LYS A 97 -5.69 8.24 19.41
C LYS A 97 -4.29 7.84 18.95
N ARG A 98 -3.27 8.48 19.51
CA ARG A 98 -1.88 8.09 19.24
C ARG A 98 -1.70 6.62 19.67
N PRO A 99 -1.13 5.76 18.82
CA PRO A 99 -0.89 4.37 19.18
C PRO A 99 0.06 4.30 20.38
N ARG A 100 -0.02 3.22 21.16
CA ARG A 100 0.98 2.98 22.20
C ARG A 100 2.35 2.75 21.55
N LEU A 101 3.42 2.96 22.29
CA LEU A 101 4.78 2.77 21.78
C LEU A 101 5.00 1.35 21.23
N SER A 102 4.44 0.32 21.88
CA SER A 102 4.51 -1.07 21.44
C SER A 102 3.64 -1.39 20.21
N GLU A 103 2.69 -0.52 19.90
CA GLU A 103 1.75 -0.65 18.78
C GLU A 103 2.20 0.17 17.57
N PHE A 104 3.10 1.14 17.77
CA PHE A 104 3.60 2.00 16.70
C PHE A 104 4.36 1.16 15.65
N GLY A 105 3.92 1.26 14.40
CA GLY A 105 4.43 0.47 13.29
C GLY A 105 3.89 -0.96 13.20
N ASN A 106 3.00 -1.41 14.09
CA ASN A 106 2.41 -2.73 13.92
C ASN A 106 1.41 -2.71 12.76
N VAL A 107 1.39 -3.81 11.99
CA VAL A 107 0.41 -4.01 10.91
C VAL A 107 -0.64 -4.99 11.39
N LEU A 108 -1.90 -4.63 11.17
CA LEU A 108 -3.06 -5.46 11.41
C LEU A 108 -3.49 -6.11 10.08
N LEU A 109 -3.58 -7.43 10.05
CA LEU A 109 -4.03 -8.18 8.88
C LEU A 109 -5.34 -8.90 9.20
N ASP A 110 -6.41 -8.51 8.51
CA ASP A 110 -7.74 -9.07 8.71
C ASP A 110 -8.46 -9.37 7.39
N ASN A 111 -7.70 -9.73 6.35
CA ASN A 111 -8.28 -10.06 5.04
C ASN A 111 -9.30 -11.21 5.13
N GLN A 112 -9.00 -12.20 5.98
CA GLN A 112 -9.81 -13.42 6.10
C GLN A 112 -10.00 -13.88 7.56
N SER A 113 -9.31 -13.30 8.54
CA SER A 113 -9.29 -13.83 9.91
C SER A 113 -10.67 -13.73 10.57
N THR A 114 -11.22 -12.52 10.69
CA THR A 114 -12.54 -12.30 11.32
C THR A 114 -13.64 -13.06 10.57
N ALA A 115 -13.60 -13.08 9.24
CA ALA A 115 -14.56 -13.83 8.42
C ALA A 115 -14.53 -15.35 8.69
N ASN A 116 -13.39 -15.88 9.12
CA ASN A 116 -13.20 -17.29 9.48
C ASN A 116 -13.21 -17.52 11.00
N ASN A 117 -13.82 -16.62 11.80
CA ASN A 117 -13.90 -16.69 13.26
C ASN A 117 -12.52 -16.79 13.95
N GLN A 118 -11.49 -16.17 13.36
CA GLN A 118 -10.17 -16.02 13.96
C GLN A 118 -9.91 -14.57 14.34
N ALA A 119 -9.14 -14.37 15.41
CA ALA A 119 -8.66 -13.04 15.72
C ALA A 119 -7.78 -12.51 14.57
N PRO A 120 -7.85 -11.23 14.21
CA PRO A 120 -6.92 -10.63 13.27
C PRO A 120 -5.45 -10.86 13.64
N VAL A 121 -4.59 -10.92 12.63
CA VAL A 121 -3.14 -11.10 12.84
C VAL A 121 -2.49 -9.76 13.15
N VAL A 122 -1.65 -9.71 14.18
CA VAL A 122 -0.79 -8.56 14.47
C VAL A 122 0.64 -8.89 14.06
N PHE A 123 1.20 -8.08 13.17
CA PHE A 123 2.61 -8.14 12.78
C PHE A 123 3.39 -6.98 13.42
N PRO A 124 4.22 -7.24 14.45
CA PRO A 124 5.00 -6.20 15.11
C PRO A 124 6.30 -5.90 14.39
N HIS A 125 6.39 -4.74 13.71
CA HIS A 125 7.60 -4.34 13.00
C HIS A 125 8.80 -4.18 13.93
N TRP A 126 8.62 -3.72 15.17
CA TRP A 126 9.74 -3.52 16.11
C TRP A 126 10.56 -4.81 16.32
N PHE A 127 9.90 -5.97 16.40
CA PHE A 127 10.60 -7.22 16.65
C PHE A 127 11.33 -7.72 15.40
N HIS A 128 10.65 -7.65 14.25
CA HIS A 128 11.22 -8.10 12.98
C HIS A 128 12.35 -7.19 12.49
N ARG A 129 12.17 -5.86 12.54
CA ARG A 129 13.19 -4.89 12.11
C ARG A 129 14.42 -4.85 13.01
N SER A 130 14.33 -5.37 14.23
CA SER A 130 15.52 -5.53 15.10
C SER A 130 16.46 -6.64 14.62
N ARG A 131 16.05 -7.43 13.62
CA ARG A 131 16.77 -8.60 13.12
C ARG A 131 16.94 -8.59 11.60
N PHE A 132 15.97 -8.05 10.87
CA PHE A 132 15.92 -8.09 9.41
C PHE A 132 15.80 -6.69 8.83
N THR A 133 16.41 -6.49 7.66
CA THR A 133 16.20 -5.28 6.87
C THR A 133 14.79 -5.26 6.28
N CYS A 134 14.25 -4.07 6.00
CA CYS A 134 12.95 -3.91 5.34
C CYS A 134 12.92 -4.60 3.96
N ARG A 135 14.08 -4.61 3.29
CA ARG A 135 14.28 -5.23 1.97
C ARG A 135 13.92 -6.70 1.95
N VAL A 136 14.32 -7.45 2.97
CA VAL A 136 14.04 -8.89 3.07
C VAL A 136 12.53 -9.15 2.95
N CYS A 137 11.72 -8.38 3.67
CA CYS A 137 10.27 -8.59 3.64
C CYS A 137 9.65 -8.02 2.37
N HIS A 138 9.95 -6.77 2.04
CA HIS A 138 9.18 -6.04 1.01
C HIS A 138 9.66 -6.27 -0.42
N VAL A 139 10.93 -6.68 -0.61
CA VAL A 139 11.50 -6.97 -1.93
C VAL A 139 11.68 -8.47 -2.10
N ASP A 140 12.42 -9.13 -1.20
CA ASP A 140 12.79 -10.54 -1.40
C ASP A 140 11.60 -11.50 -1.16
N LEU A 141 10.83 -11.28 -0.09
CA LEU A 141 9.62 -12.06 0.22
C LEU A 141 8.34 -11.51 -0.44
N GLY A 142 8.42 -10.33 -1.08
CA GLY A 142 7.32 -9.74 -1.84
C GLY A 142 6.12 -9.26 -1.00
N PHE A 143 6.31 -8.91 0.28
CA PHE A 143 5.24 -8.29 1.05
C PHE A 143 4.92 -6.90 0.51
N ALA A 144 3.69 -6.66 0.09
CA ALA A 144 3.24 -5.32 -0.28
C ALA A 144 3.34 -4.35 0.89
N MET A 145 3.79 -3.12 0.63
CA MET A 145 3.89 -2.06 1.64
C MET A 145 2.53 -1.66 2.23
N ARG A 146 1.44 -1.87 1.48
CA ARG A 146 0.07 -1.62 1.95
C ARG A 146 -0.45 -2.83 2.72
N ALA A 147 -0.91 -2.59 3.95
CA ALA A 147 -1.53 -3.62 4.80
C ALA A 147 -2.62 -4.39 4.04
N GLY A 148 -2.54 -5.72 4.11
CA GLY A 148 -3.50 -6.64 3.48
C GLY A 148 -3.41 -6.74 1.95
N ALA A 149 -2.54 -5.99 1.26
CA ALA A 149 -2.50 -6.03 -0.20
C ALA A 149 -1.86 -7.31 -0.76
N THR A 150 -0.97 -7.97 -0.02
CA THR A 150 -0.32 -9.22 -0.43
C THR A 150 -1.30 -10.39 -0.56
N GLY A 151 -2.37 -10.44 0.24
CA GLY A 151 -3.36 -11.53 0.19
C GLY A 151 -2.86 -12.88 0.74
N ILE A 152 -2.06 -12.85 1.81
CA ILE A 152 -1.44 -14.05 2.42
C ILE A 152 -2.51 -15.02 2.93
N THR A 153 -2.35 -16.31 2.63
CA THR A 153 -3.19 -17.41 3.13
C THR A 153 -2.41 -18.37 4.04
N GLU A 154 -3.12 -19.18 4.83
CA GLU A 154 -2.49 -20.23 5.65
C GLU A 154 -1.80 -21.30 4.78
N ALA A 155 -2.35 -21.58 3.60
CA ALA A 155 -1.75 -22.48 2.62
C ALA A 155 -0.38 -21.96 2.14
N ASP A 156 -0.27 -20.66 1.87
CA ASP A 156 1.01 -20.04 1.49
C ASP A 156 2.05 -20.19 2.61
N ILE A 157 1.64 -19.96 3.86
CA ILE A 157 2.50 -20.08 5.04
C ILE A 157 2.97 -21.54 5.19
N ARG A 158 2.08 -22.53 5.06
CA ARG A 158 2.46 -23.96 5.10
C ARG A 158 3.38 -24.36 3.95
N ALA A 159 3.21 -23.75 2.78
CA ALA A 159 4.09 -23.95 1.63
C ALA A 159 5.45 -23.25 1.78
N GLY A 160 5.68 -22.52 2.88
CA GLY A 160 6.95 -21.87 3.18
C GLY A 160 7.07 -20.45 2.64
N PHE A 161 5.99 -19.85 2.13
CA PHE A 161 5.99 -18.46 1.65
C PHE A 161 5.63 -17.47 2.77
N TYR A 162 5.97 -16.20 2.55
CA TYR A 162 5.65 -15.09 3.46
C TYR A 162 6.12 -15.37 4.90
N CYS A 163 5.19 -15.45 5.86
CA CYS A 163 5.49 -15.78 7.25
C CYS A 163 6.21 -17.13 7.36
N GLY A 164 5.83 -18.11 6.52
CA GLY A 164 6.37 -19.47 6.50
C GLY A 164 7.83 -19.56 6.05
N ALA A 165 8.37 -18.51 5.41
CA ALA A 165 9.79 -18.46 5.04
C ALA A 165 10.70 -18.54 6.29
N CYS A 166 10.23 -17.96 7.41
CA CYS A 166 10.92 -17.96 8.69
C CYS A 166 10.20 -18.77 9.77
N HIS A 167 8.86 -18.72 9.83
CA HIS A 167 8.05 -19.50 10.77
C HIS A 167 7.89 -20.95 10.29
N ASN A 168 9.02 -21.66 10.26
CA ASN A 168 9.17 -23.01 9.70
C ASN A 168 9.75 -24.02 10.69
N GLY A 169 9.87 -23.65 11.98
CA GLY A 169 10.45 -24.49 13.02
C GLY A 169 11.98 -24.49 13.05
N ARG A 170 12.65 -23.85 12.08
CA ARG A 170 14.12 -23.71 12.02
C ARG A 170 14.55 -22.29 12.41
N THR A 171 14.01 -21.28 11.72
CA THR A 171 14.36 -19.87 11.96
C THR A 171 13.53 -19.27 13.10
N ALA A 172 12.23 -19.56 13.09
CA ALA A 172 11.27 -19.19 14.13
C ALA A 172 10.28 -20.34 14.34
N PHE A 173 9.41 -20.23 15.35
CA PHE A 173 8.38 -21.22 15.61
C PHE A 173 7.52 -21.49 14.36
N ALA A 174 7.16 -22.75 14.12
CA ALA A 174 6.25 -23.11 13.04
C ALA A 174 4.79 -22.87 13.45
N PRO A 175 3.88 -22.53 12.52
CA PRO A 175 2.44 -22.46 12.80
C PRO A 175 1.87 -23.83 13.19
N VAL A 176 2.54 -24.89 12.75
CA VAL A 176 2.17 -26.28 13.00
C VAL A 176 3.45 -27.07 13.28
N SER A 177 3.46 -27.82 14.38
CA SER A 177 4.57 -28.68 14.79
C SER A 177 4.04 -30.03 15.27
N THR A 178 4.93 -30.96 15.59
CA THR A 178 4.58 -32.26 16.16
C THR A 178 5.08 -32.34 17.60
N ASP A 179 4.24 -32.82 18.52
CA ASP A 179 4.66 -33.09 19.90
C ASP A 179 5.51 -34.39 20.00
N PRO A 180 6.10 -34.70 21.16
CA PRO A 180 6.88 -35.94 21.34
C PRO A 180 6.09 -37.24 21.10
N ASP A 181 4.76 -37.18 21.21
CA ASP A 181 3.86 -38.32 21.04
C ASP A 181 3.39 -38.48 19.57
N GLY A 182 3.80 -37.57 18.68
CA GLY A 182 3.46 -37.61 17.26
C GLY A 182 2.21 -36.83 16.88
N ASN A 183 1.58 -36.10 17.79
CA ASN A 183 0.37 -35.33 17.50
C ASN A 183 0.68 -33.95 16.92
N GLU A 184 -0.20 -33.48 16.04
CA GLU A 184 -0.11 -32.12 15.48
C GLU A 184 -0.47 -31.07 16.54
N VAL A 185 0.43 -30.11 16.75
CA VAL A 185 0.24 -28.94 17.62
C VAL A 185 0.18 -27.69 16.76
N LYS A 186 -0.92 -26.94 16.88
CA LYS A 186 -1.15 -25.67 16.17
C LYS A 186 -0.80 -24.48 17.05
N THR A 187 0.04 -23.59 16.55
CA THR A 187 0.52 -22.39 17.25
C THR A 187 -0.06 -21.13 16.59
N CYS A 188 -1.37 -20.91 16.78
CA CYS A 188 -2.11 -19.82 16.10
C CYS A 188 -2.00 -18.47 16.84
N ASP A 189 -2.05 -18.49 18.17
CA ASP A 189 -2.22 -17.30 19.00
C ASP A 189 -1.11 -16.25 18.88
N PRO A 190 0.19 -16.60 18.74
CA PRO A 190 1.24 -15.61 18.54
C PRO A 190 1.02 -14.67 17.35
N CYS A 191 0.34 -15.16 16.30
CA CYS A 191 -0.03 -14.34 15.15
C CYS A 191 -1.42 -13.71 15.36
N HIS A 192 -2.43 -14.55 15.61
CA HIS A 192 -3.84 -14.18 15.77
C HIS A 192 -4.13 -13.64 17.17
N SER A 193 -3.57 -12.47 17.50
CA SER A 193 -3.46 -11.98 18.88
C SER A 193 -4.41 -10.83 19.24
N VAL A 194 -5.14 -10.25 18.29
CA VAL A 194 -6.06 -9.15 18.59
C VAL A 194 -7.13 -9.58 19.58
N GLY A 195 -7.24 -8.84 20.69
CA GLY A 195 -8.22 -9.12 21.75
C GLY A 195 -7.92 -10.37 22.57
N ARG A 196 -6.80 -11.06 22.31
CA ARG A 196 -6.38 -12.26 23.05
C ARG A 196 -5.26 -11.92 24.03
N LYS A 197 -5.22 -12.66 25.14
CA LYS A 197 -4.09 -12.62 26.07
C LYS A 197 -3.06 -13.64 25.62
N VAL A 198 -2.05 -13.17 24.88
CA VAL A 198 -0.96 -13.99 24.37
C VAL A 198 0.31 -13.69 25.17
N ASP A 199 0.99 -14.72 25.63
CA ASP A 199 2.28 -14.58 26.30
C ASP A 199 3.41 -14.57 25.26
N PHE A 200 3.92 -13.38 24.95
CA PHE A 200 5.02 -13.22 24.02
C PHE A 200 6.35 -13.41 24.75
N LYS A 201 7.21 -14.29 24.22
CA LYS A 201 8.58 -14.49 24.72
C LYS A 201 9.40 -13.20 24.83
N HIS A 202 9.09 -12.21 23.98
CA HIS A 202 9.80 -10.94 23.93
C HIS A 202 8.85 -9.79 24.25
N ASP A 203 9.15 -9.07 25.34
CA ASP A 203 8.42 -7.90 25.78
C ASP A 203 9.05 -6.61 25.22
N PHE A 204 8.20 -5.79 24.59
CA PHE A 204 8.63 -4.52 24.00
C PHE A 204 9.18 -3.55 25.05
N LYS A 205 8.58 -3.48 26.24
CA LYS A 205 9.00 -2.54 27.28
C LYS A 205 10.43 -2.85 27.74
N THR A 206 10.75 -4.12 27.92
CA THR A 206 12.09 -4.59 28.28
C THR A 206 13.10 -4.34 27.17
N PHE A 207 12.75 -4.70 25.92
CA PHE A 207 13.58 -4.44 24.74
C PHE A 207 13.90 -2.95 24.57
N ARG A 208 12.90 -2.06 24.71
CA ARG A 208 13.10 -0.62 24.59
C ARG A 208 14.07 -0.03 25.63
N ARG A 209 14.18 -0.63 26.82
CA ARG A 209 15.08 -0.11 27.87
C ARG A 209 16.57 -0.32 27.55
N SER A 210 16.90 -1.25 26.65
CA SER A 210 18.27 -1.51 26.21
C SER A 210 18.59 -0.85 24.86
N MET A 211 17.78 0.13 24.43
CA MET A 211 17.93 0.80 23.15
C MET A 211 18.06 2.32 23.34
N PRO A 212 18.69 3.04 22.40
CA PRO A 212 18.80 4.49 22.45
C PRO A 212 17.40 5.13 22.41
N PRO A 213 17.11 6.07 23.32
CA PRO A 213 15.77 6.62 23.46
C PRO A 213 15.47 7.63 22.35
N GLU A 214 14.24 7.63 21.86
CA GLU A 214 13.75 8.63 20.90
C GLU A 214 12.51 9.36 21.44
N ARG A 215 12.34 10.63 21.05
CA ARG A 215 11.21 11.49 21.42
C ARG A 215 9.89 11.02 20.81
N PHE A 216 9.91 10.53 19.58
CA PHE A 216 8.71 10.16 18.84
C PHE A 216 8.66 8.69 18.38
N GLY A 217 7.57 8.32 17.72
CA GLY A 217 7.34 6.98 17.19
C GLY A 217 7.15 5.95 18.29
N ASN A 218 7.92 4.87 18.26
CA ASN A 218 7.95 3.86 19.32
C ASN A 218 8.96 4.20 20.43
N GLY A 219 9.63 5.35 20.35
CA GLY A 219 10.56 5.84 21.35
C GLY A 219 11.91 5.11 21.38
N ILE A 220 12.34 4.58 20.23
CA ILE A 220 13.66 3.99 19.97
C ILE A 220 14.29 4.73 18.78
N ASP A 221 15.54 5.18 18.92
CA ASP A 221 16.33 5.61 17.76
C ASP A 221 16.95 4.38 17.10
N TRP A 222 16.34 3.95 16.02
CA TRP A 222 16.77 2.76 15.27
C TRP A 222 18.07 2.98 14.51
N ILE A 223 18.36 4.23 14.10
CA ILE A 223 19.61 4.53 13.38
C ILE A 223 20.76 4.48 14.37
N GLU A 224 20.63 5.13 15.53
CA GLU A 224 21.64 5.07 16.58
C GLU A 224 21.83 3.63 17.08
N ALA A 225 20.76 2.86 17.26
CA ALA A 225 20.86 1.44 17.66
C ALA A 225 21.66 0.59 16.66
N GLU A 226 21.56 0.88 15.36
CA GLU A 226 22.34 0.22 14.32
C GLU A 226 23.80 0.70 14.30
N GLU A 227 24.02 2.02 14.39
CA GLU A 227 25.36 2.63 14.41
C GLU A 227 26.18 2.18 15.63
N GLU A 228 25.53 1.97 16.79
CA GLU A 228 26.14 1.42 18.00
C GLU A 228 26.27 -0.11 17.99
N GLY A 229 25.72 -0.80 16.98
CA GLY A 229 25.75 -2.25 16.87
C GLY A 229 24.88 -3.00 17.89
N LEU A 230 23.90 -2.31 18.51
CA LEU A 230 22.93 -2.92 19.43
C LEU A 230 21.95 -3.85 18.71
N ILE A 231 21.78 -3.65 17.41
CA ILE A 231 21.04 -4.54 16.52
C ILE A 231 21.93 -5.00 15.37
N LYS A 232 21.79 -6.28 15.02
CA LYS A 232 22.47 -6.87 13.86
C LYS A 232 21.43 -7.19 12.81
N LEU A 233 21.41 -6.39 11.74
CA LEU A 233 20.48 -6.55 10.64
C LEU A 233 20.94 -7.69 9.73
N THR A 234 19.98 -8.55 9.39
CA THR A 234 20.11 -9.62 8.42
C THR A 234 19.38 -9.21 7.15
N ASP A 235 20.07 -9.23 6.02
CA ASP A 235 19.57 -8.83 4.70
C ASP A 235 19.36 -10.03 3.76
N TYR A 236 19.39 -11.25 4.31
CA TYR A 236 19.37 -12.48 3.53
C TYR A 236 18.54 -13.58 4.20
N VAL A 237 17.64 -14.19 3.42
CA VAL A 237 16.93 -15.43 3.76
C VAL A 237 17.23 -16.48 2.70
N GLU A 238 17.70 -17.64 3.12
CA GLU A 238 18.04 -18.74 2.22
C GLU A 238 16.83 -19.17 1.39
N GLY A 239 17.01 -19.29 0.07
CA GLY A 239 15.96 -19.66 -0.88
C GLY A 239 15.06 -18.51 -1.34
N PHE A 240 15.15 -17.32 -0.73
CA PHE A 240 14.34 -16.16 -1.10
C PHE A 240 15.17 -14.94 -1.49
N SER A 241 16.24 -14.67 -0.76
CA SER A 241 17.11 -13.53 -1.03
C SER A 241 18.19 -13.88 -2.04
N VAL A 242 18.51 -12.92 -2.91
CA VAL A 242 19.71 -12.97 -3.76
C VAL A 242 20.83 -12.22 -3.05
N ARG A 243 22.06 -12.71 -3.14
CA ARG A 243 23.23 -11.96 -2.62
C ARG A 243 23.52 -10.79 -3.53
N HIS A 244 23.57 -9.60 -2.97
CA HIS A 244 23.90 -8.37 -3.70
C HIS A 244 25.34 -7.97 -3.40
N ALA A 245 25.94 -7.24 -4.34
CA ALA A 245 27.19 -6.55 -4.06
C ALA A 245 26.96 -5.52 -2.95
N GLU A 246 27.98 -5.30 -2.15
CA GLU A 246 27.96 -4.29 -1.10
C GLU A 246 27.54 -2.93 -1.67
N LEU A 247 26.60 -2.26 -0.98
CA LEU A 247 26.06 -0.97 -1.38
C LEU A 247 27.18 0.07 -1.40
N LYS A 248 27.53 0.55 -2.60
CA LYS A 248 28.35 1.75 -2.73
C LYS A 248 27.52 2.93 -2.26
N ASN A 249 27.94 3.53 -1.15
CA ASN A 249 27.19 4.55 -0.46
C ASN A 249 27.00 5.80 -1.36
N PRO A 250 25.79 6.05 -1.89
CA PRO A 250 25.55 7.23 -2.70
C PRO A 250 25.68 8.49 -1.84
N GLU A 251 26.09 9.60 -2.44
CA GLU A 251 26.14 10.88 -1.75
C GLU A 251 24.76 11.30 -1.22
N ASP A 252 24.77 12.02 -0.11
CA ASP A 252 23.58 12.60 0.48
C ASP A 252 23.02 13.68 -0.46
N ILE A 253 21.69 13.76 -0.52
CA ILE A 253 20.99 14.72 -1.37
C ILE A 253 20.50 15.87 -0.51
N GLU A 254 20.95 17.08 -0.85
CA GLU A 254 20.30 18.31 -0.42
C GLU A 254 19.13 18.66 -1.33
N LEU A 255 17.97 18.91 -0.72
CA LEU A 255 16.72 19.30 -1.36
C LEU A 255 16.31 20.68 -0.85
N ALA A 256 16.19 21.63 -1.77
CA ALA A 256 15.86 23.01 -1.43
C ALA A 256 14.43 23.15 -0.90
N GLY A 257 14.28 23.85 0.23
CA GLY A 257 12.98 24.27 0.75
C GLY A 257 12.35 25.30 -0.18
N LYS A 258 11.23 24.95 -0.85
CA LYS A 258 10.56 25.88 -1.78
C LYS A 258 9.73 26.96 -1.07
N GLU A 259 9.45 26.78 0.21
CA GLU A 259 8.68 27.75 1.01
C GLU A 259 9.61 28.73 1.73
N ALA A 260 9.23 30.01 1.74
CA ALA A 260 10.07 31.16 2.12
C ALA A 260 10.61 31.17 3.57
N LYS A 261 10.30 30.15 4.38
CA LYS A 261 10.77 29.99 5.77
C LYS A 261 11.08 28.54 6.14
N MET A 262 11.07 27.63 5.17
CA MET A 262 11.40 26.22 5.41
C MET A 262 12.87 25.97 5.05
N PRO A 263 13.69 25.48 6.01
CA PRO A 263 15.08 25.12 5.74
C PRO A 263 15.17 23.97 4.73
N ASP A 264 16.33 23.82 4.12
CA ASP A 264 16.61 22.72 3.20
C ASP A 264 16.57 21.37 3.91
N ILE A 265 16.20 20.34 3.17
CA ILE A 265 16.12 18.96 3.64
C ILE A 265 17.39 18.21 3.24
N ILE A 266 17.96 17.46 4.17
CA ILE A 266 19.08 16.55 3.88
C ILE A 266 18.55 15.12 3.87
N PHE A 267 18.68 14.44 2.74
CA PHE A 267 18.35 13.03 2.60
C PHE A 267 19.63 12.20 2.49
N SER A 268 19.85 11.29 3.45
CA SER A 268 21.00 10.40 3.42
C SER A 268 20.68 9.05 2.80
N HIS A 269 21.31 8.71 1.67
CA HIS A 269 21.16 7.37 1.10
C HIS A 269 21.72 6.30 2.01
N ARG A 270 22.85 6.55 2.70
CA ARG A 270 23.47 5.59 3.62
C ARG A 270 22.46 5.04 4.62
N LYS A 271 21.82 5.97 5.33
CA LYS A 271 20.89 5.65 6.43
C LYS A 271 19.65 4.92 5.93
N HIS A 272 19.23 5.16 4.68
CA HIS A 272 18.06 4.49 4.11
C HIS A 272 18.41 3.16 3.43
N ALA A 273 19.55 3.06 2.75
CA ALA A 273 19.93 1.92 1.95
C ALA A 273 20.32 0.71 2.80
N ILE A 274 20.94 0.92 3.97
CA ILE A 274 21.26 -0.16 4.94
C ILE A 274 19.98 -0.91 5.34
N TRP A 275 18.87 -0.20 5.50
CA TRP A 275 17.60 -0.78 5.94
C TRP A 275 16.71 -1.26 4.79
N ASN A 276 16.70 -0.56 3.66
CA ASN A 276 15.69 -0.76 2.62
C ASN A 276 16.26 -1.33 1.31
N GLY A 277 17.55 -1.15 1.02
CA GLY A 277 18.08 -1.35 -0.33
C GLY A 277 17.54 -0.35 -1.36
N CYS A 278 18.09 -0.38 -2.57
CA CYS A 278 17.73 0.56 -3.64
C CYS A 278 16.32 0.29 -4.20
N GLU A 279 15.96 -0.99 -4.29
CA GLU A 279 14.75 -1.48 -4.96
C GLU A 279 13.47 -1.14 -4.18
N SER A 280 13.58 -0.96 -2.86
CA SER A 280 12.43 -0.56 -2.03
C SER A 280 11.95 0.86 -2.31
N CYS A 281 12.79 1.71 -2.90
CA CYS A 281 12.45 3.10 -3.21
C CYS A 281 12.33 3.34 -4.72
N HIS A 282 13.20 2.72 -5.52
CA HIS A 282 13.31 3.00 -6.94
C HIS A 282 12.76 1.85 -7.80
N PRO A 283 12.04 2.16 -8.90
CA PRO A 283 11.64 3.49 -9.35
C PRO A 283 10.27 3.94 -8.80
N GLU A 284 9.59 3.09 -8.03
CA GLU A 284 8.15 3.25 -7.71
C GLU A 284 7.85 4.46 -6.82
N ILE A 285 8.60 4.63 -5.72
CA ILE A 285 8.38 5.75 -4.80
C ILE A 285 9.12 6.98 -5.31
N PHE A 286 10.37 6.80 -5.73
CA PHE A 286 11.22 7.88 -6.24
C PHE A 286 11.83 7.49 -7.58
N PRO A 287 11.80 8.37 -8.59
CA PRO A 287 12.64 8.19 -9.76
C PRO A 287 14.12 8.32 -9.40
N VAL A 288 14.99 7.58 -10.10
CA VAL A 288 16.45 7.63 -9.88
C VAL A 288 17.04 9.02 -10.15
N ARG A 289 16.39 9.81 -11.03
CA ARG A 289 16.83 11.16 -11.35
C ARG A 289 16.43 12.13 -10.23
N LYS A 290 17.42 12.80 -9.62
CA LYS A 290 17.22 13.85 -8.62
C LYS A 290 16.23 14.91 -9.11
N GLY A 291 15.26 15.27 -8.27
CA GLY A 291 14.31 16.35 -8.53
C GLY A 291 13.33 16.09 -9.68
N ALA A 292 13.21 14.85 -10.16
CA ALA A 292 12.33 14.53 -11.28
C ALA A 292 10.85 14.79 -10.98
N VAL A 293 10.43 14.63 -9.72
CA VAL A 293 9.05 14.89 -9.30
C VAL A 293 9.08 15.80 -8.07
N PRO A 294 8.38 16.95 -8.11
CA PRO A 294 8.18 17.76 -6.93
C PRO A 294 7.14 17.10 -6.02
N TYR A 295 7.31 17.28 -4.71
CA TYR A 295 6.34 16.83 -3.71
C TYR A 295 6.22 17.84 -2.58
N SER A 296 5.12 17.75 -1.83
CA SER A 296 4.82 18.67 -0.72
C SER A 296 4.66 17.92 0.60
N MET A 297 4.73 18.66 1.71
CA MET A 297 4.45 18.10 3.03
C MET A 297 3.03 17.53 3.16
N GLN A 298 2.06 18.10 2.44
CA GLN A 298 0.70 17.55 2.42
C GLN A 298 0.70 16.14 1.84
N GLU A 299 1.40 15.91 0.72
CA GLU A 299 1.50 14.58 0.11
C GLU A 299 2.21 13.58 1.02
N ILE A 300 3.21 14.05 1.78
CA ILE A 300 3.91 13.25 2.78
C ILE A 300 2.96 12.86 3.92
N PHE A 301 2.11 13.76 4.40
CA PHE A 301 1.09 13.43 5.39
C PHE A 301 0.00 12.49 4.84
N ASP A 302 -0.29 12.58 3.53
CA ASP A 302 -1.19 11.65 2.83
C ASP A 302 -0.55 10.26 2.61
N GLY A 303 0.70 10.08 3.02
CA GLY A 303 1.40 8.80 2.98
C GLY A 303 2.12 8.50 1.66
N ARG A 304 2.40 9.53 0.85
CA ARG A 304 3.22 9.46 -0.37
C ARG A 304 4.66 9.88 -0.09
N TRP A 305 5.59 9.55 -1.01
CA TRP A 305 7.01 9.91 -0.89
C TRP A 305 7.62 9.44 0.45
N CYS A 306 8.16 10.35 1.26
CA CYS A 306 8.67 10.05 2.60
C CYS A 306 7.61 9.39 3.50
N GLY A 307 6.34 9.77 3.34
CA GLY A 307 5.20 9.24 4.09
C GLY A 307 4.81 7.80 3.75
N VAL A 308 5.47 7.18 2.78
CA VAL A 308 5.33 5.72 2.57
C VAL A 308 5.82 4.98 3.81
N CYS A 309 6.88 5.47 4.46
CA CYS A 309 7.49 4.86 5.64
C CYS A 309 7.35 5.71 6.91
N HIS A 310 7.63 7.02 6.83
CA HIS A 310 7.54 7.93 7.98
C HIS A 310 6.07 8.14 8.40
N ASP A 311 5.83 8.29 9.70
CA ASP A 311 4.50 8.23 10.37
C ASP A 311 3.87 6.84 10.52
N LYS A 312 4.22 5.89 9.64
CA LYS A 312 3.70 4.51 9.70
C LYS A 312 4.64 3.60 10.49
N VAL A 313 5.85 3.38 9.97
CA VAL A 313 6.84 2.45 10.53
C VAL A 313 8.13 3.15 10.96
N ALA A 314 8.49 4.23 10.29
CA ALA A 314 9.60 5.12 10.67
C ALA A 314 9.11 6.28 11.55
N PHE A 315 10.02 7.16 11.98
CA PHE A 315 9.65 8.25 12.88
C PHE A 315 8.52 9.12 12.30
N PRO A 316 7.64 9.69 13.15
CA PRO A 316 6.54 10.55 12.72
C PRO A 316 6.96 11.81 11.97
N ASN A 317 6.18 12.22 10.97
CA ASN A 317 6.42 13.42 10.14
C ASN A 317 6.22 14.76 10.89
N ILE A 318 6.06 14.73 12.21
CA ILE A 318 5.93 15.91 13.08
C ILE A 318 7.28 16.33 13.68
N ASP A 319 8.35 15.57 13.44
CA ASP A 319 9.70 15.91 13.89
C ASP A 319 10.48 16.64 12.81
N CYS A 320 10.17 17.92 12.60
CA CYS A 320 10.70 18.70 11.47
C CYS A 320 12.23 18.69 11.40
N GLN A 321 12.90 18.68 12.55
CA GLN A 321 14.37 18.76 12.68
C GLN A 321 15.08 17.48 12.22
N ARG A 322 14.36 16.35 12.07
CA ARG A 322 14.93 15.12 11.53
C ARG A 322 15.22 15.20 10.03
N CYS A 323 14.49 16.05 9.31
CA CYS A 323 14.64 16.23 7.87
C CYS A 323 15.26 17.58 7.53
N HIS A 324 14.78 18.64 8.17
CA HIS A 324 15.20 20.01 7.90
C HIS A 324 16.52 20.32 8.62
N SER A 325 17.49 20.83 7.85
CA SER A 325 18.85 21.19 8.27
C SER A 325 18.92 22.28 9.35
N LYS A 326 17.83 23.02 9.58
CA LYS A 326 17.73 24.04 10.62
C LYS A 326 16.42 23.87 11.39
N PRO A 327 16.34 24.38 12.63
CA PRO A 327 15.09 24.41 13.37
C PRO A 327 13.97 25.07 12.58
N VAL A 328 12.83 24.38 12.51
CA VAL A 328 11.58 24.91 11.99
C VAL A 328 10.78 25.40 13.20
N TYR A 329 10.45 26.69 13.24
CA TYR A 329 9.77 27.36 14.35
C TYR A 329 8.30 27.64 14.06
#